data_AF-A0A818YR41-F1
#
_entry.id   AF-A0A818YR41-F1
#
_cell.length_a   1.000
_cell.length_b   1.000
_cell.length_c   1.000
_cell.angle_alpha   90.00
_cell.angle_beta   90.00
_cell.angle_gamma   90.00
#
_symmetry.space_group_name_H-M   'P 1'
#
loop_
_entity.id
_entity.type
_entity.pdbx_description
1 polymer ?
#
loop_
_entity_poly.entity_id
_entity_poly.type
_entity_poly.pdbx_seq_one_letter_code
_entity_poly.pdbx_strand_id
1 'polypeptide(L)'
;MTIDLSKISTSITPFAMINKQSALPREQEILFTMHTVFRVGEIKQTAENSRLWEVQLTITDESDPQLAGLTDCIKDEINGEGWYRMGQLMLKVGHFDQAEELYNELLENASDDSDRAYIYDQLGWLKDNQGEYQQAVTCYGKSLEIERKTLP
;
A
#
# COMPACT_ATOMS: atom_id res chain seq x y z
N MET A 1 16.38 20.72 6.95
CA MET A 1 16.23 19.24 6.84
C MET A 1 17.37 18.60 7.62
N THR A 2 17.04 17.72 8.55
CA THR A 2 18.00 17.03 9.42
C THR A 2 17.74 15.53 9.33
N ILE A 3 18.74 14.75 8.94
CA ILE A 3 18.66 13.28 8.83
C ILE A 3 19.36 12.67 10.04
N ASP A 4 18.67 11.79 10.75
CA ASP A 4 19.25 11.01 11.87
C ASP A 4 19.82 9.67 11.35
N LEU A 5 21.10 9.42 11.64
CA LEU A 5 21.90 8.29 11.16
C LEU A 5 22.11 7.20 12.21
N SER A 6 21.53 7.33 13.41
CA SER A 6 21.83 6.43 14.54
C SER A 6 21.33 4.98 14.37
N LYS A 7 20.57 4.69 13.30
CA LYS A 7 19.91 3.40 13.07
C LYS A 7 20.51 2.53 11.95
N ILE A 8 21.61 2.95 11.33
CA ILE A 8 22.15 2.24 10.16
C ILE A 8 22.95 0.99 10.59
N SER A 9 22.42 -0.21 10.34
CA SER A 9 23.13 -1.49 10.54
C SER A 9 23.83 -2.03 9.27
N THR A 10 23.70 -1.37 8.12
CA THR A 10 24.30 -1.81 6.84
C THR A 10 24.96 -0.67 6.09
N SER A 11 26.14 -0.95 5.55
CA SER A 11 27.05 -0.05 4.83
C SER A 11 26.50 0.46 3.47
N ILE A 12 25.32 1.06 3.46
CA ILE A 12 24.74 1.75 2.29
C ILE A 12 24.51 3.20 2.69
N THR A 13 25.12 4.13 1.97
CA THR A 13 24.80 5.55 2.11
C THR A 13 23.42 5.77 1.47
N PRO A 14 22.37 6.11 2.23
CA PRO A 14 20.99 6.15 1.72
C PRO A 14 20.69 7.41 0.90
N PHE A 15 21.61 8.36 0.89
CA PHE A 15 21.51 9.59 0.13
C PHE A 15 22.89 10.17 -0.21
N ALA A 16 22.92 11.10 -1.16
CA ALA A 16 24.09 11.91 -1.51
C ALA A 16 23.69 13.36 -1.73
N MET A 17 24.54 14.31 -1.31
CA MET A 17 24.37 15.73 -1.63
C MET A 17 24.86 15.96 -3.06
N ILE A 18 24.00 16.47 -3.94
CA ILE A 18 24.31 16.70 -5.37
C ILE A 18 24.35 18.20 -5.74
N ASN A 19 24.66 19.05 -4.77
CA ASN A 19 24.70 20.52 -4.92
C ASN A 19 25.60 20.99 -6.08
N LYS A 20 26.60 20.19 -6.48
CA LYS A 20 27.51 20.52 -7.61
C LYS A 20 26.89 20.25 -8.98
N GLN A 21 25.80 19.49 -9.03
CA GLN A 21 25.08 19.10 -10.23
C GLN A 21 23.72 19.82 -10.37
N SER A 22 23.32 20.57 -9.34
CA SER A 22 22.07 21.32 -9.35
C SER A 22 22.01 22.31 -10.51
N ALA A 23 20.84 22.40 -11.13
CA ALA A 23 20.56 23.43 -12.14
C ALA A 23 20.49 24.84 -11.53
N LEU A 24 20.25 24.94 -10.21
CA LEU A 24 20.08 26.18 -9.47
C LEU A 24 21.17 26.31 -8.38
N PRO A 25 22.16 27.20 -8.53
CA PRO A 25 23.33 27.29 -7.63
C PRO A 25 23.03 27.62 -6.16
N ARG A 26 21.80 28.02 -5.84
CA ARG A 26 21.35 28.37 -4.49
C ARG A 26 20.63 27.22 -3.78
N GLU A 27 20.32 26.16 -4.50
CA GLU A 27 19.60 25.01 -3.94
C GLU A 27 20.57 23.99 -3.35
N GLN A 28 20.10 23.33 -2.30
CA GLN A 28 20.77 22.17 -1.73
C GLN A 28 19.91 20.96 -2.09
N GLU A 29 20.44 20.11 -2.95
CA GLU A 29 19.75 18.97 -3.51
C GLU A 29 20.29 17.67 -2.94
N ILE A 30 19.38 16.75 -2.65
CA ILE A 30 19.67 15.46 -2.05
C ILE A 30 19.14 14.39 -2.99
N LEU A 31 20.04 13.51 -3.43
CA LEU A 31 19.70 12.31 -4.18
C LEU A 31 19.51 11.17 -3.20
N PHE A 32 18.35 10.53 -3.22
CA PHE A 32 18.09 9.31 -2.44
C PHE A 32 18.39 8.05 -3.25
N THR A 33 18.90 7.04 -2.57
CA THR A 33 19.06 5.71 -3.17
C THR A 33 17.69 5.07 -3.35
N MET A 34 17.44 4.47 -4.51
CA MET A 34 16.19 3.73 -4.74
C MET A 34 15.97 2.65 -3.67
N HIS A 35 14.72 2.38 -3.34
CA HIS A 35 14.30 1.43 -2.30
C HIS A 35 14.69 1.82 -0.86
N THR A 36 15.17 3.05 -0.63
CA THR A 36 15.31 3.56 0.74
C THR A 36 13.96 4.05 1.24
N VAL A 37 13.54 3.54 2.40
CA VAL A 37 12.31 3.96 3.06
C VAL A 37 12.64 4.97 4.15
N PHE A 38 11.90 6.08 4.17
CA PHE A 38 12.00 7.10 5.20
C PHE A 38 10.68 7.26 5.92
N ARG A 39 10.74 7.30 7.24
CA ARG A 39 9.65 7.75 8.08
C ARG A 39 9.65 9.28 8.09
N VAL A 40 8.50 9.86 7.75
CA VAL A 40 8.27 11.30 7.86
C VAL A 40 7.95 11.64 9.32
N GLY A 41 8.76 12.54 9.89
CA GLY A 41 8.61 13.04 11.25
C GLY A 41 7.88 14.39 11.28
N GLU A 42 8.43 15.33 12.04
CA GLU A 42 7.89 16.69 12.11
C GLU A 42 7.94 17.37 10.74
N ILE A 43 6.82 18.01 10.36
CA ILE A 43 6.73 18.92 9.23
C ILE A 43 6.40 20.30 9.79
N LYS A 44 7.31 21.27 9.62
CA LYS A 44 7.13 22.63 10.13
C LYS A 44 7.54 23.66 9.10
N GLN A 45 6.87 24.80 9.12
CA GLN A 45 7.21 25.94 8.30
C GLN A 45 8.47 26.61 8.85
N THR A 46 9.37 27.09 7.98
CA THR A 46 10.58 27.76 8.46
C THR A 46 10.24 29.15 8.98
N ALA A 47 10.90 29.57 10.07
CA ALA A 47 10.68 30.90 10.65
C ALA A 47 11.09 32.04 9.70
N GLU A 48 12.04 31.76 8.80
CA GLU A 48 12.58 32.74 7.87
C GLU A 48 11.69 32.96 6.63
N ASN A 49 10.90 31.96 6.24
CA ASN A 49 10.08 32.04 5.04
C ASN A 49 8.85 31.14 5.12
N SER A 50 7.66 31.75 5.14
CA SER A 50 6.38 31.06 5.14
C SER A 50 6.12 30.17 3.90
N ARG A 51 6.92 30.28 2.84
CA ARG A 51 6.81 29.39 1.68
C ARG A 51 7.69 28.16 1.79
N LEU A 52 8.60 28.11 2.76
CA LEU A 52 9.53 27.01 2.95
C LEU A 52 9.07 26.13 4.12
N TRP A 53 9.18 24.83 3.91
CA TRP A 53 8.85 23.81 4.89
C TRP A 53 10.08 22.96 5.16
N GLU A 54 10.32 22.70 6.44
CA GLU A 54 11.26 21.71 6.91
C GLU A 54 10.52 20.41 7.20
N VAL A 55 11.01 19.33 6.61
CA VAL A 55 10.55 17.97 6.86
C VAL A 55 11.67 17.19 7.52
N GLN A 56 11.38 16.56 8.65
CA GLN A 56 12.28 15.60 9.28
C GLN A 56 12.08 14.22 8.65
N LEU A 57 13.18 13.60 8.22
CA LEU A 57 13.17 12.25 7.66
C LEU A 57 14.08 11.36 8.49
N THR A 58 13.58 10.19 8.87
CA THR A 58 14.36 9.14 9.56
C THR A 58 14.38 7.89 8.70
N ILE A 59 15.56 7.34 8.44
CA ILE A 59 15.68 6.05 7.74
C ILE A 59 14.99 4.99 8.59
N THR A 60 14.23 4.12 7.94
CA THR A 60 13.48 3.05 8.60
C THR A 60 13.60 1.75 7.83
N ASP A 61 13.36 0.65 8.53
CA ASP A 61 13.27 -0.71 7.99
C ASP A 61 12.14 -1.48 8.70
N GLU A 62 12.08 -2.80 8.49
CA GLU A 62 11.08 -3.71 9.06
C GLU A 62 11.08 -3.74 10.60
N SER A 63 12.16 -3.29 11.26
CA SER A 63 12.26 -3.25 12.72
C SER A 63 11.63 -2.00 13.36
N ASP A 64 11.06 -1.07 12.58
CA ASP A 64 10.44 0.13 13.13
C ASP A 64 9.14 -0.22 13.90
N PRO A 65 9.08 0.11 15.21
CA PRO A 65 7.89 -0.15 16.02
C PRO A 65 6.62 0.54 15.51
N GLN A 66 6.74 1.68 14.81
CA GLN A 66 5.57 2.34 14.21
C GLN A 66 5.05 1.58 13.00
N LEU A 67 5.93 0.94 12.23
CA LEU A 67 5.53 0.04 11.15
C LEU A 67 4.85 -1.22 11.71
N ALA A 68 5.37 -1.77 12.81
CA ALA A 68 4.71 -2.86 13.52
C ALA A 68 3.33 -2.46 14.04
N GLY A 69 3.22 -1.28 14.67
CA GLY A 69 1.93 -0.73 15.12
C GLY A 69 0.94 -0.51 14.00
N LEU A 70 1.39 0.02 12.84
CA LEU A 70 0.56 0.14 11.65
C LEU A 70 0.05 -1.22 11.17
N THR A 71 0.93 -2.23 11.15
CA THR A 71 0.58 -3.59 10.76
C THR A 71 -0.49 -4.17 11.68
N ASP A 72 -0.40 -3.92 12.98
CA ASP A 72 -1.41 -4.38 13.94
C ASP A 72 -2.74 -3.63 13.79
N CYS A 73 -2.72 -2.31 13.55
CA CYS A 73 -3.93 -1.56 13.21
C CYS A 73 -4.61 -2.11 11.95
N ILE A 74 -3.85 -2.45 10.90
CA ILE A 74 -4.39 -3.06 9.69
C ILE A 74 -5.02 -4.42 10.02
N LYS A 75 -4.38 -5.25 10.84
CA LYS A 75 -4.94 -6.54 11.26
C LYS A 75 -6.23 -6.41 12.06
N ASP A 76 -6.37 -5.35 12.86
CA ASP A 76 -7.56 -5.06 13.68
C ASP A 76 -8.71 -4.48 12.85
N GLU A 77 -8.42 -3.71 11.80
CA GLU A 77 -9.44 -3.22 10.85
C GLU A 77 -10.06 -4.34 10.02
N ILE A 78 -9.27 -5.38 9.71
CA ILE A 78 -9.69 -6.48 8.85
C ILE A 78 -10.41 -7.54 9.68
N ASN A 79 -11.73 -7.54 9.58
CA ASN A 79 -12.61 -8.52 10.21
C ASN A 79 -12.82 -9.76 9.32
N GLY A 80 -13.12 -10.90 9.94
CA GLY A 80 -13.45 -12.16 9.27
C GLY A 80 -12.40 -13.26 9.45
N GLU A 81 -12.61 -14.41 8.80
CA GLU A 81 -11.78 -15.60 8.94
C GLU A 81 -11.36 -16.19 7.59
N GLY A 82 -10.32 -17.04 7.62
CA GLY A 82 -9.86 -17.80 6.46
C GLY A 82 -9.41 -16.92 5.29
N TRP A 83 -9.79 -17.35 4.08
CA TRP A 83 -9.37 -16.73 2.83
C TRP A 83 -9.90 -15.29 2.67
N TYR A 84 -11.05 -14.97 3.26
CA TYR A 84 -11.63 -13.63 3.20
C TYR A 84 -10.74 -12.60 3.89
N ARG A 85 -10.29 -12.92 5.10
CA ARG A 85 -9.34 -12.07 5.84
C ARG A 85 -8.04 -11.90 5.07
N MET A 86 -7.56 -12.97 4.44
CA MET A 86 -6.33 -12.94 3.63
C MET A 86 -6.47 -12.03 2.41
N GLY A 87 -7.55 -12.18 1.64
CA GLY A 87 -7.80 -11.36 0.46
C GLY A 87 -7.94 -9.87 0.80
N GLN A 88 -8.68 -9.54 1.87
CA GLN A 88 -8.78 -8.16 2.34
C GLN A 88 -7.44 -7.58 2.80
N LEU A 89 -6.62 -8.37 3.48
CA LEU A 89 -5.29 -7.94 3.88
C LEU A 89 -4.45 -7.60 2.65
N MET A 90 -4.42 -8.50 1.66
CA MET A 90 -3.68 -8.29 0.41
C MET A 90 -4.15 -7.03 -0.32
N LEU A 91 -5.46 -6.77 -0.37
CA LEU A 91 -6.01 -5.52 -0.93
C LEU A 91 -5.54 -4.28 -0.15
N LYS A 92 -5.62 -4.32 1.19
CA LYS A 92 -5.21 -3.20 2.07
C LYS A 92 -3.73 -2.88 1.97
N VAL A 93 -2.87 -3.88 1.80
CA VAL A 93 -1.42 -3.68 1.63
C VAL A 93 -1.00 -3.43 0.17
N GLY A 94 -1.94 -3.45 -0.79
CA GLY A 94 -1.69 -3.18 -2.21
C GLY A 94 -1.07 -4.36 -2.99
N HIS A 95 -1.12 -5.57 -2.43
CA HIS A 95 -0.66 -6.81 -3.06
C HIS A 95 -1.74 -7.35 -4.01
N PHE A 96 -2.10 -6.58 -5.03
CA PHE A 96 -3.24 -6.88 -5.89
C PHE A 96 -3.05 -8.17 -6.71
N ASP A 97 -1.86 -8.43 -7.23
CA ASP A 97 -1.58 -9.63 -8.03
C ASP A 97 -1.81 -10.92 -7.20
N GLN A 98 -1.34 -10.92 -5.96
CA GLN A 98 -1.52 -12.06 -5.04
C GLN A 98 -2.98 -12.24 -4.63
N ALA A 99 -3.71 -11.14 -4.44
CA ALA A 99 -5.14 -11.19 -4.14
C ALA A 99 -5.92 -11.75 -5.34
N GLU A 100 -5.54 -11.39 -6.57
CA GLU A 100 -6.17 -11.88 -7.79
C GLU A 100 -5.91 -13.38 -7.99
N GLU A 101 -4.68 -13.84 -7.77
CA GLU A 101 -4.35 -15.28 -7.76
C GLU A 101 -5.20 -16.06 -6.74
N LEU A 102 -5.27 -15.56 -5.50
CA LEU A 102 -6.07 -16.18 -4.44
C LEU A 102 -7.54 -16.30 -4.83
N TYR A 103 -8.16 -15.22 -5.31
CA TYR A 103 -9.57 -15.24 -5.69
C TYR A 103 -9.84 -16.11 -6.92
N ASN A 104 -8.93 -16.18 -7.88
CA ASN A 104 -9.06 -17.09 -9.02
C ASN A 104 -8.99 -18.56 -8.58
N GLU A 105 -8.05 -18.92 -7.69
CA GLU A 105 -7.97 -20.27 -7.13
C GLU A 105 -9.24 -20.63 -6.35
N LEU A 106 -9.76 -19.71 -5.54
CA LEU A 106 -11.03 -19.92 -4.83
C LEU A 106 -12.19 -20.10 -5.79
N LEU A 107 -12.23 -19.32 -6.88
CA LEU A 107 -13.28 -19.41 -7.88
C LEU A 107 -13.28 -20.76 -8.61
N GLU A 108 -12.10 -21.29 -8.92
CA GLU A 108 -11.93 -22.62 -9.53
C GLU A 108 -12.41 -23.75 -8.61
N ASN A 109 -12.25 -23.59 -7.30
CA ASN A 109 -12.63 -24.58 -6.29
C ASN A 109 -14.02 -24.36 -5.67
N ALA A 110 -14.77 -23.33 -6.11
CA ALA A 110 -16.06 -22.98 -5.55
C ALA A 110 -17.10 -24.08 -5.77
N SER A 111 -17.67 -24.60 -4.68
CA SER A 111 -18.57 -25.76 -4.70
C SER A 111 -20.01 -25.39 -5.01
N ASP A 112 -20.42 -24.16 -4.73
CA ASP A 112 -21.77 -23.68 -4.98
C ASP A 112 -21.80 -22.27 -5.60
N ASP A 113 -23.00 -21.89 -6.04
CA ASP A 113 -23.24 -20.59 -6.67
C ASP A 113 -23.13 -19.42 -5.69
N SER A 114 -23.38 -19.63 -4.40
CA SER A 114 -23.24 -18.58 -3.38
C SER A 114 -21.77 -18.20 -3.21
N ASP A 115 -20.88 -19.19 -3.10
CA ASP A 115 -19.44 -18.99 -3.03
C ASP A 115 -18.93 -18.28 -4.29
N ARG A 116 -19.36 -18.74 -5.48
CA ARG A 116 -18.98 -18.10 -6.76
C ARG A 116 -19.42 -16.65 -6.82
N ALA A 117 -20.67 -16.34 -6.44
CA ALA A 117 -21.18 -14.98 -6.44
C ALA A 117 -20.33 -14.08 -5.54
N TYR A 118 -20.02 -14.57 -4.34
CA TYR A 118 -19.22 -13.83 -3.38
C TYR A 118 -17.77 -13.61 -3.87
N ILE A 119 -17.13 -14.62 -4.46
CA ILE A 119 -15.77 -14.49 -5.00
C ILE A 119 -15.74 -13.50 -6.17
N TYR A 120 -16.77 -13.50 -7.04
CA TYR A 120 -16.89 -12.49 -8.10
C TYR A 120 -17.05 -11.07 -7.55
N ASP A 121 -17.77 -10.89 -6.45
CA ASP A 121 -17.86 -9.60 -5.77
C ASP A 121 -16.49 -9.13 -5.25
N GLN A 122 -15.73 -10.03 -4.62
CA GLN A 122 -14.37 -9.71 -4.15
C GLN A 122 -13.39 -9.40 -5.30
N LEU A 123 -13.48 -10.11 -6.43
CA LEU A 123 -12.73 -9.77 -7.65
C LEU A 123 -13.14 -8.42 -8.23
N GLY A 124 -14.43 -8.07 -8.16
CA GLY A 124 -14.91 -6.75 -8.55
C GLY A 124 -14.28 -5.65 -7.70
N TRP A 125 -14.25 -5.84 -6.39
CA TRP A 125 -13.62 -4.91 -5.46
C TRP A 125 -12.12 -4.79 -5.66
N LEU A 126 -11.44 -5.90 -5.94
CA LEU A 126 -10.02 -5.91 -6.31
C LEU A 126 -9.75 -5.03 -7.53
N LYS A 127 -10.51 -5.23 -8.61
CA LYS A 127 -10.36 -4.47 -9.87
C LYS A 127 -10.67 -2.99 -9.69
N ASP A 128 -11.63 -2.66 -8.83
CA ASP A 128 -11.94 -1.27 -8.48
C ASP A 128 -10.76 -0.58 -7.76
N ASN A 129 -10.12 -1.27 -6.81
CA ASN A 129 -8.92 -0.76 -6.13
C ASN A 129 -7.70 -0.63 -7.06
N GLN A 130 -7.60 -1.45 -8.11
CA GLN A 130 -6.59 -1.30 -9.18
C GLN A 130 -6.91 -0.14 -10.15
N GLY A 131 -8.10 0.46 -10.09
CA GLY A 131 -8.58 1.45 -11.05
C GLY A 131 -9.07 0.85 -12.37
N GLU A 132 -9.25 -0.47 -12.44
CA GLU A 132 -9.72 -1.24 -13.60
C GLU A 132 -11.26 -1.32 -13.63
N TYR A 133 -11.92 -0.16 -13.61
CA TYR A 133 -13.37 -0.05 -13.38
C TYR A 133 -14.24 -0.89 -14.33
N GLN A 134 -13.85 -1.03 -15.59
CA GLN A 134 -14.64 -1.82 -16.56
C GLN A 134 -14.62 -3.32 -16.23
N GLN A 135 -13.50 -3.82 -15.72
CA GLN A 135 -13.37 -5.19 -15.26
C GLN A 135 -14.10 -5.38 -13.94
N ALA A 136 -14.01 -4.40 -13.03
CA ALA A 136 -14.77 -4.38 -11.78
C ALA A 136 -16.28 -4.54 -12.03
N VAL A 137 -16.85 -3.72 -12.91
CA VAL A 137 -18.27 -3.81 -13.31
C VAL A 137 -18.63 -5.18 -13.88
N THR A 138 -17.72 -5.77 -14.66
CA THR A 138 -17.94 -7.12 -15.23
C THR A 138 -18.02 -8.17 -14.12
N CYS A 139 -17.13 -8.12 -13.14
CA CYS A 139 -17.11 -9.04 -12.01
C CYS A 139 -18.36 -8.86 -11.11
N TYR A 140 -18.70 -7.62 -10.74
CA TYR A 140 -19.93 -7.34 -9.99
C TYR A 140 -21.18 -7.80 -10.74
N GLY A 141 -21.21 -7.62 -12.07
CA GLY A 141 -22.30 -8.10 -12.91
C GLY A 141 -22.46 -9.62 -12.87
N LYS A 142 -21.36 -10.38 -12.89
CA LYS A 142 -21.38 -11.85 -12.74
C LYS A 142 -21.89 -12.27 -11.36
N SER A 143 -21.43 -11.61 -10.30
CA SER A 143 -21.89 -11.85 -8.94
C SER A 143 -23.42 -11.68 -8.84
N LEU A 144 -23.92 -10.53 -9.30
CA LEU A 144 -25.35 -10.20 -9.28
C LEU A 144 -26.19 -11.16 -10.14
N GLU A 145 -25.67 -11.61 -11.28
CA GLU A 145 -26.37 -12.58 -12.13
C GLU A 145 -26.59 -13.91 -11.40
N ILE A 146 -25.58 -14.37 -10.66
CA ILE A 146 -25.65 -15.62 -9.89
C ILE A 146 -26.65 -15.47 -8.74
N GLU A 147 -26.54 -14.39 -7.94
CA GLU A 147 -27.48 -14.13 -6.84
C GLU A 147 -28.93 -14.07 -7.33
N ARG A 148 -29.19 -13.43 -8.47
CA ARG A 148 -30.53 -13.36 -9.07
C ARG A 148 -31.08 -14.71 -9.51
N LYS A 149 -30.23 -15.68 -9.81
CA LYS A 149 -30.64 -17.05 -10.16
C LYS A 149 -30.85 -17.92 -8.94
N THR A 150 -30.21 -17.63 -7.82
CA THR A 150 -30.30 -18.39 -6.56
C THR A 150 -31.32 -17.85 -5.58
N LEU A 151 -31.82 -16.62 -5.79
CA LEU A 151 -32.94 -16.04 -5.04
C LEU A 151 -34.25 -16.86 -5.25
N PRO A 152 -34.96 -17.24 -4.17
CA PRO A 152 -36.19 -18.03 -4.22
C PRO A 152 -37.41 -17.26 -4.77
#